data_AF-A0A6P1AA98-F1
#
_entry.id   AF-A0A6P1AA98-F1
#
_cell.length_a   1.000
_cell.length_b   1.000
_cell.length_c   1.000
_cell.angle_alpha   90.00
_cell.angle_beta   90.00
_cell.angle_gamma   90.00
#
_symmetry.space_group_name_H-M   'P 1'
#
loop_
_entity.id
_entity.type
_entity.pdbx_description
1 polymer ?
#
loop_
_entity_poly.entity_id
_entity_poly.type
_entity_poly.pdbx_seq_one_letter_code
_entity_poly.pdbx_strand_id
1 'polypeptide(L)'
;MVLRVAVVGSGPAGSSAAETLVKAGIETYLFERKLDNAKPCGGAIPLCMVSEFDLPPEIIDRRVRKMKMISPSNVEVDINLINQDEYIGMCRREVLDGFMRDRAAKLGAKLINGTVHQLEIPANNDGPYTLYYADHSDGSKVGVQKTLQVDVVIGADGANSRIAKAIKAGDYNYAIAFQERIRLPENMMAYYEDLAEMYVGNDVSPDFYAWVFPKYDHVAVGTGTMKINQAKIKQLQAGIRDRAAAKLVGGEIIKVEAHPIPEHPRPRRVVGRVALVGDAAGTVTKSSGEGIYFAAKSARMCAETIVETSNNGQRIPDEKDLKLYLKRWDKKYGMTYKVLDILQRVFYRTDATREAFVEMCSDLDVQRLTFDSYLYKTVVPANPLIQMKITAKTIGSLLRGNALAP
;
A
#
# COMPACT_ATOMS: atom_id res chain seq x y z
N MET A 1 33.98 -12.46 -3.08
CA MET A 1 33.26 -11.62 -2.11
C MET A 1 31.79 -11.96 -2.23
N VAL A 2 31.07 -12.11 -1.12
CA VAL A 2 29.60 -12.27 -1.13
C VAL A 2 29.01 -10.88 -0.90
N LEU A 3 28.14 -10.42 -1.81
CA LEU A 3 27.46 -9.13 -1.68
C LEU A 3 26.65 -9.08 -0.37
N ARG A 4 26.81 -7.99 0.40
CA ARG A 4 26.05 -7.73 1.62
C ARG A 4 25.02 -6.65 1.38
N VAL A 5 23.77 -6.94 1.71
CA VAL A 5 22.64 -6.02 1.52
C VAL A 5 21.92 -5.78 2.84
N ALA A 6 21.74 -4.51 3.22
CA ALA A 6 20.82 -4.14 4.29
C ALA A 6 19.46 -3.76 3.72
N VAL A 7 18.40 -4.38 4.22
CA VAL A 7 17.01 -4.02 3.96
C VAL A 7 16.43 -3.41 5.23
N VAL A 8 16.09 -2.12 5.18
CA VAL A 8 15.66 -1.37 6.37
C VAL A 8 14.14 -1.27 6.40
N GLY A 9 13.50 -1.94 7.36
CA GLY A 9 12.05 -2.09 7.49
C GLY A 9 11.58 -3.48 7.04
N SER A 10 10.74 -4.16 7.82
CA SER A 10 10.31 -5.55 7.56
C SER A 10 8.83 -5.72 7.19
N GLY A 11 8.17 -4.64 6.79
CA GLY A 11 6.84 -4.74 6.19
C GLY A 11 6.85 -5.51 4.84
N PRO A 12 5.74 -5.51 4.09
CA PRO A 12 5.61 -6.27 2.85
C PRO A 12 6.72 -5.96 1.82
N ALA A 13 7.16 -4.70 1.73
CA ALA A 13 8.30 -4.32 0.90
C ALA A 13 9.59 -5.01 1.33
N GLY A 14 10.08 -4.74 2.55
CA GLY A 14 11.38 -5.23 2.97
C GLY A 14 11.46 -6.75 3.08
N SER A 15 10.39 -7.39 3.55
CA SER A 15 10.32 -8.85 3.60
C SER A 15 10.35 -9.49 2.21
N SER A 16 9.69 -8.87 1.22
CA SER A 16 9.76 -9.35 -0.17
C SER A 16 11.14 -9.17 -0.79
N ALA A 17 11.79 -8.02 -0.56
CA ALA A 17 13.17 -7.81 -1.02
C ALA A 17 14.13 -8.81 -0.37
N ALA A 18 14.03 -8.98 0.95
CA ALA A 18 14.90 -9.89 1.69
C ALA A 18 14.74 -11.34 1.23
N GLU A 19 13.49 -11.81 1.06
CA GLU A 19 13.20 -13.14 0.53
C GLU A 19 13.84 -13.38 -0.85
N THR A 20 13.71 -12.42 -1.77
CA THR A 20 14.30 -12.51 -3.10
C THR A 20 15.83 -12.59 -3.06
N LEU A 21 16.48 -11.76 -2.23
CA LEU A 21 17.94 -11.72 -2.12
C LEU A 21 18.50 -13.03 -1.52
N VAL A 22 17.89 -13.55 -0.45
CA VAL A 22 18.40 -14.77 0.20
C VAL A 22 18.21 -16.02 -0.64
N LYS A 23 17.13 -16.11 -1.44
CA LYS A 23 16.94 -17.18 -2.43
C LYS A 23 18.05 -17.19 -3.50
N ALA A 24 18.68 -16.05 -3.76
CA ALA A 24 19.83 -15.93 -4.66
C ALA A 24 21.20 -16.11 -3.96
N GLY A 25 21.22 -16.46 -2.67
CA GLY A 25 22.46 -16.65 -1.90
C GLY A 25 23.16 -15.36 -1.47
N ILE A 26 22.48 -14.21 -1.54
CA ILE A 26 23.03 -12.91 -1.15
C ILE A 26 22.91 -12.72 0.37
N GLU A 27 24.00 -12.29 1.01
CA GLU A 27 24.03 -12.04 2.45
C GLU A 27 23.14 -10.83 2.79
N THR A 28 22.02 -11.10 3.46
CA THR A 28 20.95 -10.12 3.64
C THR A 28 20.65 -9.87 5.11
N TYR A 29 20.64 -8.60 5.50
CA TYR A 29 20.29 -8.12 6.84
C TYR A 29 18.95 -7.40 6.77
N LEU A 30 17.94 -7.90 7.48
CA LEU A 30 16.59 -7.33 7.50
C LEU A 30 16.34 -6.65 8.84
N PHE A 31 16.17 -5.33 8.85
CA PHE A 31 15.93 -4.56 10.07
C PHE A 31 14.44 -4.35 10.32
N GLU A 32 14.03 -4.52 11.58
CA GLU A 32 12.73 -4.07 12.07
C GLU A 32 12.84 -3.43 13.44
N ARG A 33 12.22 -2.27 13.62
CA ARG A 33 12.22 -1.59 14.93
C ARG A 33 11.25 -2.25 15.90
N LYS A 34 10.05 -2.63 15.44
CA LYS A 34 9.01 -3.21 16.30
C LYS A 34 8.44 -4.47 15.66
N LEU A 35 8.84 -5.63 16.17
CA LEU A 35 8.38 -6.92 15.64
C LEU A 35 6.92 -7.22 15.99
N ASP A 36 6.41 -6.62 17.06
CA ASP A 36 5.08 -6.78 17.64
C ASP A 36 4.04 -5.77 17.14
N ASN A 37 4.43 -4.85 16.25
CA ASN A 37 3.56 -3.78 15.79
C ASN A 37 3.54 -3.69 14.27
N ALA A 38 2.37 -3.38 13.72
CA ALA A 38 2.20 -3.18 12.29
C ALA A 38 1.75 -1.76 11.96
N LYS A 39 2.03 -1.32 10.73
CA LYS A 39 1.50 -0.05 10.21
C LYS A 39 -0.04 -0.16 10.08
N PRO A 40 -0.80 0.85 10.55
CA PRO A 40 -2.24 0.92 10.33
C PRO A 40 -2.63 0.83 8.84
N CYS A 41 -3.64 0.04 8.53
CA CYS A 41 -4.09 -0.18 7.16
C CYS A 41 -5.50 -0.79 7.12
N GLY A 42 -6.25 -0.50 6.05
CA GLY A 42 -7.52 -1.16 5.76
C GLY A 42 -7.37 -2.65 5.38
N GLY A 43 -6.16 -3.10 5.00
CA GLY A 43 -5.83 -4.53 4.90
C GLY A 43 -6.30 -5.25 3.63
N ALA A 44 -6.84 -4.54 2.65
CA ALA A 44 -7.23 -5.12 1.37
C ALA A 44 -6.00 -5.45 0.51
N ILE A 45 -5.95 -6.67 -0.03
CA ILE A 45 -4.94 -7.14 -0.98
C ILE A 45 -5.60 -7.73 -2.24
N PRO A 46 -5.02 -7.52 -3.43
CA PRO A 46 -5.55 -8.05 -4.67
C PRO A 46 -5.24 -9.55 -4.80
N LEU A 47 -6.04 -10.27 -5.59
CA LEU A 47 -5.87 -11.70 -5.83
C LEU A 47 -4.48 -12.05 -6.39
N CYS A 48 -3.95 -11.24 -7.31
CA CYS A 48 -2.61 -11.45 -7.84
C CYS A 48 -1.52 -11.39 -6.77
N MET A 49 -1.73 -10.67 -5.66
CA MET A 49 -0.75 -10.68 -4.57
C MET A 49 -0.72 -12.03 -3.87
N VAL A 50 -1.88 -12.67 -3.71
CA VAL A 50 -1.99 -13.97 -3.05
C VAL A 50 -1.17 -15.01 -3.81
N SER A 51 -1.36 -15.09 -5.13
CA SER A 51 -0.61 -16.03 -5.97
C SER A 51 0.85 -15.63 -6.16
N GLU A 52 1.15 -14.36 -6.45
CA GLU A 52 2.53 -13.93 -6.75
C GLU A 52 3.44 -14.03 -5.52
N PHE A 53 2.92 -13.90 -4.30
CA PHE A 53 3.70 -13.93 -3.06
C PHE A 53 3.49 -15.21 -2.24
N ASP A 54 2.86 -16.24 -2.82
CA ASP A 54 2.59 -17.53 -2.17
C ASP A 54 1.97 -17.34 -0.78
N LEU A 55 0.94 -16.49 -0.70
CA LEU A 55 0.26 -16.19 0.56
C LEU A 55 -0.75 -17.29 0.86
N PRO A 56 -0.64 -17.95 2.02
CA PRO A 56 -1.49 -19.08 2.34
C PRO A 56 -2.87 -18.57 2.80
N PRO A 57 -3.95 -19.36 2.62
CA PRO A 57 -5.30 -18.89 2.88
C PRO A 57 -5.57 -18.52 4.35
N GLU A 58 -4.80 -19.06 5.30
CA GLU A 58 -4.97 -18.87 6.73
C GLU A 58 -4.61 -17.46 7.21
N ILE A 59 -3.82 -16.70 6.43
CA ILE A 59 -3.49 -15.31 6.76
C ILE A 59 -4.50 -14.30 6.18
N ILE A 60 -5.50 -14.79 5.43
CA ILE A 60 -6.56 -13.99 4.82
C ILE A 60 -7.80 -14.11 5.71
N ASP A 61 -8.05 -13.08 6.53
CA ASP A 61 -9.15 -13.07 7.49
C ASP A 61 -10.53 -13.14 6.82
N ARG A 62 -10.71 -12.46 5.67
CA ARG A 62 -11.96 -12.49 4.87
C ARG A 62 -11.67 -12.48 3.38
N ARG A 63 -12.54 -13.14 2.62
CA ARG A 63 -12.54 -13.14 1.15
C ARG A 63 -13.72 -12.33 0.66
N VAL A 64 -13.51 -11.03 0.46
CA VAL A 64 -14.56 -10.10 0.04
C VAL A 64 -14.86 -10.33 -1.44
N ARG A 65 -16.13 -10.57 -1.75
CA ARG A 65 -16.66 -10.78 -3.10
C ARG A 65 -17.61 -9.67 -3.55
N LYS A 66 -18.09 -8.88 -2.60
CA LYS A 66 -19.01 -7.76 -2.82
C LYS A 66 -18.34 -6.47 -2.35
N MET A 67 -18.37 -5.45 -3.19
CA MET A 67 -18.01 -4.08 -2.81
C MET A 67 -19.25 -3.22 -3.01
N LYS A 68 -19.56 -2.39 -2.03
CA LYS A 68 -20.61 -1.39 -2.14
C LYS A 68 -19.97 -0.01 -2.24
N MET A 69 -20.28 0.73 -3.29
CA MET A 69 -19.92 2.13 -3.46
C MET A 69 -21.10 2.99 -3.02
N ILE A 70 -20.88 3.91 -2.08
CA ILE A 70 -21.92 4.77 -1.53
C ILE A 70 -21.62 6.23 -1.88
N SER A 71 -22.55 6.86 -2.61
CA SER A 71 -22.42 8.24 -3.11
C SER A 71 -22.70 9.30 -2.04
N PRO A 72 -22.41 10.60 -2.26
CA PRO A 72 -22.75 11.66 -1.31
C PRO A 72 -24.23 11.67 -0.87
N SER A 73 -25.15 11.40 -1.78
CA SER A 73 -26.60 11.32 -1.54
C SER A 73 -27.06 9.95 -1.01
N ASN A 74 -26.13 9.08 -0.60
CA ASN A 74 -26.36 7.71 -0.16
C ASN A 74 -27.00 6.77 -1.20
N VAL A 75 -26.80 7.06 -2.50
CA VAL A 75 -27.08 6.04 -3.52
C VAL A 75 -26.05 4.93 -3.36
N GLU A 76 -26.53 3.71 -3.22
CA GLU A 76 -25.69 2.52 -3.09
C GLU A 76 -25.61 1.79 -4.43
N VAL A 77 -24.40 1.48 -4.86
CA VAL A 77 -24.12 0.65 -6.03
C VAL A 77 -23.36 -0.58 -5.59
N ASP A 78 -23.94 -1.75 -5.84
CA ASP A 78 -23.32 -3.04 -5.57
C ASP A 78 -22.44 -3.46 -6.74
N ILE A 79 -21.21 -3.87 -6.40
CA ILE A 79 -20.24 -4.40 -7.33
C ILE A 79 -19.87 -5.81 -6.88
N ASN A 80 -20.24 -6.79 -7.69
CA ASN A 80 -20.10 -8.21 -7.36
C ASN A 80 -19.09 -8.89 -8.28
N LEU A 81 -18.17 -9.66 -7.70
CA LEU A 81 -17.27 -10.50 -8.46
C LEU A 81 -18.03 -11.67 -9.09
N ILE A 82 -18.01 -11.73 -10.42
CA ILE A 82 -18.76 -12.73 -11.20
C ILE A 82 -18.08 -14.10 -11.10
N ASN A 83 -16.75 -14.15 -11.16
CA ASN A 83 -15.97 -15.38 -11.07
C ASN A 83 -15.90 -15.85 -9.60
N GLN A 84 -16.33 -17.09 -9.34
CA GLN A 84 -16.43 -17.67 -7.99
C GLN A 84 -15.07 -17.93 -7.33
N ASP A 85 -13.99 -17.93 -8.11
CA ASP A 85 -12.63 -18.11 -7.59
C ASP A 85 -11.96 -16.78 -7.22
N GLU A 86 -12.56 -15.64 -7.60
CA GLU A 86 -12.00 -14.32 -7.36
C GLU A 86 -12.46 -13.69 -6.05
N TYR A 87 -11.57 -13.02 -5.35
CA TYR A 87 -11.88 -12.26 -4.14
C TYR A 87 -10.84 -11.16 -3.87
N ILE A 88 -11.23 -10.18 -3.07
CA ILE A 88 -10.31 -9.26 -2.41
C ILE A 88 -9.97 -9.85 -1.04
N GLY A 89 -8.68 -10.11 -0.81
CA GLY A 89 -8.22 -10.63 0.48
C GLY A 89 -8.21 -9.50 1.52
N MET A 90 -8.83 -9.72 2.67
CA MET A 90 -8.73 -8.82 3.81
C MET A 90 -7.82 -9.40 4.87
N CYS A 91 -6.75 -8.70 5.20
CA CYS A 91 -5.72 -9.18 6.13
C CYS A 91 -5.51 -8.18 7.27
N ARG A 92 -5.21 -8.70 8.47
CA ARG A 92 -4.52 -7.94 9.51
C ARG A 92 -3.04 -7.80 9.15
N ARG A 93 -2.52 -6.56 9.27
CA ARG A 93 -1.13 -6.26 8.93
C ARG A 93 -0.14 -6.96 9.86
N GLU A 94 -0.47 -7.11 11.13
CA GLU A 94 0.34 -7.87 12.09
C GLU A 94 0.53 -9.34 11.69
N VAL A 95 -0.46 -9.97 11.05
CA VAL A 95 -0.39 -11.36 10.58
C VAL A 95 0.35 -11.43 9.25
N LEU A 96 -0.03 -10.59 8.27
CA LEU A 96 0.59 -10.56 6.94
C LEU A 96 2.08 -10.20 7.01
N ASP A 97 2.42 -9.12 7.71
CA ASP A 97 3.81 -8.66 7.83
C ASP A 97 4.65 -9.70 8.57
N GLY A 98 4.11 -10.28 9.65
CA GLY A 98 4.75 -11.35 10.41
C GLY A 98 5.04 -12.57 9.54
N PHE A 99 4.04 -13.07 8.79
CA PHE A 99 4.21 -14.19 7.88
C PHE A 99 5.34 -13.96 6.86
N MET A 100 5.31 -12.82 6.15
CA MET A 100 6.30 -12.53 5.11
C MET A 100 7.71 -12.36 5.70
N ARG A 101 7.83 -11.66 6.84
CA ARG A 101 9.10 -11.44 7.54
C ARG A 101 9.70 -12.74 8.03
N ASP A 102 8.90 -13.54 8.73
CA ASP A 102 9.36 -14.77 9.34
C ASP A 102 9.72 -15.81 8.27
N ARG A 103 9.03 -15.79 7.11
CA ARG A 103 9.41 -16.58 5.93
C ARG A 103 10.77 -16.15 5.38
N ALA A 104 11.02 -14.85 5.21
CA ALA A 104 12.32 -14.36 4.76
C ALA A 104 13.45 -14.75 5.73
N ALA A 105 13.21 -14.66 7.04
CA ALA A 105 14.15 -15.08 8.06
C ALA A 105 14.45 -16.59 8.01
N LYS A 106 13.42 -17.44 7.88
CA LYS A 106 13.56 -18.90 7.71
C LYS A 106 14.38 -19.28 6.48
N LEU A 107 14.33 -18.48 5.42
CA LEU A 107 15.10 -18.67 4.19
C LEU A 107 16.55 -18.15 4.30
N GLY A 108 16.94 -17.54 5.42
CA GLY A 108 18.32 -17.14 5.69
C GLY A 108 18.54 -15.63 5.87
N ALA A 109 17.50 -14.80 5.84
CA ALA A 109 17.67 -13.38 6.11
C ALA A 109 18.03 -13.17 7.59
N LYS A 110 19.10 -12.41 7.86
CA LYS A 110 19.51 -12.05 9.22
C LYS A 110 18.56 -10.97 9.76
N LEU A 111 17.49 -11.40 10.41
CA LEU A 111 16.51 -10.50 11.04
C LEU A 111 17.15 -9.82 12.26
N ILE A 112 17.19 -8.50 12.25
CA ILE A 112 17.71 -7.66 13.33
C ILE A 112 16.54 -6.85 13.89
N ASN A 113 16.20 -7.07 15.16
CA ASN A 113 15.31 -6.16 15.86
C ASN A 113 16.09 -4.89 16.22
N GLY A 114 16.07 -3.89 15.36
CA GLY A 114 16.86 -2.68 15.55
C GLY A 114 16.30 -1.43 14.89
N THR A 115 16.49 -0.29 15.53
CA THR A 115 16.17 1.03 14.99
C THR A 115 17.37 1.61 14.27
N VAL A 116 17.39 1.54 12.94
CA VAL A 116 18.36 2.31 12.14
C VAL A 116 18.10 3.80 12.34
N HIS A 117 19.15 4.55 12.65
CA HIS A 117 19.04 5.99 12.92
C HIS A 117 19.98 6.86 12.09
N GLN A 118 21.02 6.28 11.50
CA GLN A 118 21.91 6.97 10.59
C GLN A 118 22.44 6.01 9.52
N LEU A 119 22.59 6.53 8.31
CA LEU A 119 23.28 5.89 7.20
C LEU A 119 24.44 6.80 6.81
N GLU A 120 25.66 6.30 6.91
CA GLU A 120 26.86 6.96 6.43
C GLU A 120 27.21 6.43 5.04
N ILE A 121 27.33 7.35 4.10
CA ILE A 121 27.68 7.09 2.70
C ILE A 121 29.17 7.39 2.54
N PRO A 122 29.97 6.47 2.00
CA PRO A 122 31.41 6.67 1.87
C PRO A 122 31.71 7.84 0.92
N ALA A 123 32.75 8.61 1.24
CA ALA A 123 33.16 9.79 0.43
C ALA A 123 33.57 9.40 -1.00
N ASN A 124 34.18 8.22 -1.15
CA ASN A 124 34.51 7.60 -2.44
C ASN A 124 33.55 6.43 -2.64
N ASN A 125 32.98 6.27 -3.85
CA ASN A 125 31.97 5.24 -4.18
C ASN A 125 32.47 3.77 -4.04
N ASP A 126 33.72 3.56 -3.61
CA ASP A 126 34.37 2.26 -3.50
C ASP A 126 34.28 1.64 -2.09
N GLY A 127 33.97 2.43 -1.05
CA GLY A 127 33.86 1.94 0.33
C GLY A 127 32.49 1.31 0.65
N PRO A 128 32.34 0.60 1.79
CA PRO A 128 31.03 0.12 2.26
C PRO A 128 30.18 1.27 2.81
N TYR A 129 28.87 1.07 2.85
CA TYR A 129 27.90 1.93 3.54
C TYR A 129 27.80 1.47 5.00
N THR A 130 27.78 2.41 5.95
CA THR A 130 27.68 2.07 7.39
C THR A 130 26.31 2.46 7.92
N LEU A 131 25.56 1.47 8.43
CA LEU A 131 24.32 1.70 9.18
C LEU A 131 24.65 1.79 10.67
N TYR A 132 24.14 2.83 11.31
CA TYR A 132 24.14 2.96 12.77
C TYR A 132 22.72 2.66 13.27
N TYR A 133 22.61 1.75 14.22
CA TYR A 133 21.32 1.30 14.73
C TYR A 133 21.36 1.03 16.24
N ALA A 134 20.21 1.17 16.87
CA ALA A 134 19.98 0.71 18.23
C ALA A 134 19.41 -0.72 18.16
N ASP A 135 20.13 -1.70 18.67
CA ASP A 135 19.73 -3.10 18.73
C ASP A 135 18.85 -3.36 19.96
N HIS A 136 17.64 -3.87 19.74
CA HIS A 136 16.64 -4.13 20.77
C HIS A 136 16.49 -5.63 21.10
N SER A 137 17.44 -6.47 20.67
CA SER A 137 17.42 -7.92 20.94
C SER A 137 17.47 -8.28 22.43
N ASP A 138 17.93 -7.37 23.30
CA ASP A 138 17.90 -7.51 24.76
C ASP A 138 16.54 -7.13 25.39
N GLY A 139 15.57 -6.71 24.57
CA GLY A 139 14.26 -6.22 25.03
C GLY A 139 14.27 -4.77 25.54
N SER A 140 15.41 -4.07 25.53
CA SER A 140 15.50 -2.70 26.01
C SER A 140 14.88 -1.69 25.04
N LYS A 141 14.14 -0.71 25.57
CA LYS A 141 13.53 0.36 24.76
C LYS A 141 14.57 1.28 24.11
N VAL A 142 15.73 1.45 24.74
CA VAL A 142 16.81 2.31 24.24
C VAL A 142 17.63 1.59 23.17
N GLY A 143 17.89 0.29 23.36
CA GLY A 143 18.71 -0.54 22.49
C GLY A 143 20.21 -0.28 22.65
N VAL A 144 21.02 -1.29 22.35
CA VAL A 144 22.48 -1.21 22.35
C VAL A 144 22.95 -0.61 21.02
N GLN A 145 23.75 0.45 21.05
CA GLN A 145 24.25 1.07 19.82
C GLN A 145 25.23 0.15 19.10
N LYS A 146 24.96 -0.11 17.82
CA LYS A 146 25.77 -0.96 16.96
C LYS A 146 25.91 -0.35 15.57
N THR A 147 26.91 -0.85 14.85
CA THR A 147 27.12 -0.52 13.44
C THR A 147 27.11 -1.76 12.58
N LEU A 148 26.75 -1.60 11.31
CA LEU A 148 26.81 -2.65 10.30
C LEU A 148 27.29 -2.06 8.98
N GLN A 149 28.33 -2.65 8.40
CA GLN A 149 28.82 -2.29 7.07
C GLN A 149 28.24 -3.23 6.01
N VAL A 150 27.70 -2.64 4.95
CA VAL A 150 27.12 -3.36 3.80
C VAL A 150 27.50 -2.69 2.49
N ASP A 151 27.25 -3.37 1.38
CA ASP A 151 27.61 -2.90 0.06
C ASP A 151 26.44 -2.13 -0.59
N VAL A 152 25.21 -2.60 -0.34
CA VAL A 152 23.95 -2.02 -0.87
C VAL A 152 22.93 -1.84 0.25
N VAL A 153 22.12 -0.77 0.17
CA VAL A 153 21.01 -0.51 1.11
C VAL A 153 19.68 -0.39 0.37
N ILE A 154 18.68 -1.14 0.81
CA ILE A 154 17.29 -1.01 0.38
C ILE A 154 16.49 -0.34 1.52
N GLY A 155 16.06 0.90 1.32
CA GLY A 155 15.17 1.61 2.22
C GLY A 155 13.72 1.18 2.00
N ALA A 156 13.19 0.37 2.92
CA ALA A 156 11.81 -0.11 2.95
C ALA A 156 11.08 0.35 4.24
N ASP A 157 11.55 1.43 4.85
CA ASP A 157 11.22 1.91 6.20
C ASP A 157 10.02 2.87 6.24
N GLY A 158 9.11 2.66 5.30
CA GLY A 158 7.80 3.31 5.29
C GLY A 158 7.84 4.80 4.92
N ALA A 159 6.72 5.48 5.17
CA ALA A 159 6.55 6.85 4.72
C ALA A 159 7.50 7.86 5.39
N ASN A 160 7.86 7.59 6.66
CA ASN A 160 8.76 8.42 7.46
C ASN A 160 10.24 8.02 7.30
N SER A 161 10.59 7.43 6.16
CA SER A 161 11.88 6.82 5.86
C SER A 161 13.08 7.68 6.29
N ARG A 162 13.94 7.11 7.14
CA ARG A 162 15.24 7.68 7.52
C ARG A 162 16.27 7.47 6.42
N ILE A 163 16.18 6.36 5.68
CA ILE A 163 17.05 6.12 4.52
C ILE A 163 16.81 7.17 3.43
N ALA A 164 15.56 7.51 3.15
CA ALA A 164 15.21 8.58 2.22
C ALA A 164 15.78 9.93 2.66
N LYS A 165 15.75 10.24 3.96
CA LYS A 165 16.37 11.46 4.50
C LYS A 165 17.89 11.47 4.32
N ALA A 166 18.56 10.35 4.61
CA ALA A 166 20.01 10.23 4.49
C ALA A 166 20.51 10.49 3.06
N ILE A 167 19.77 10.00 2.05
CA ILE A 167 20.13 10.23 0.64
C ILE A 167 19.58 11.54 0.05
N LYS A 168 18.94 12.38 0.88
CA LYS A 168 18.29 13.64 0.46
C LYS A 168 17.30 13.38 -0.70
N ALA A 169 16.41 12.41 -0.50
CA ALA A 169 15.48 11.91 -1.52
C ALA A 169 14.47 12.95 -2.05
N GLY A 170 14.30 14.06 -1.32
CA GLY A 170 13.23 15.03 -1.51
C GLY A 170 11.92 14.55 -0.89
N ASP A 171 11.01 15.47 -0.62
CA ASP A 171 9.69 15.18 -0.05
C ASP A 171 8.68 14.75 -1.12
N TYR A 172 7.55 14.21 -0.67
CA TYR A 172 6.38 13.97 -1.50
C TYR A 172 5.12 14.51 -0.82
N ASN A 173 4.04 14.61 -1.58
CA ASN A 173 2.70 14.81 -1.02
C ASN A 173 2.15 13.48 -0.49
N TYR A 174 1.30 13.58 0.53
CA TYR A 174 0.67 12.42 1.14
C TYR A 174 -0.74 12.75 1.64
N ALA A 175 -1.60 11.72 1.66
CA ALA A 175 -2.82 11.73 2.44
C ALA A 175 -2.56 11.23 3.87
N ILE A 176 -3.40 11.64 4.82
CA ILE A 176 -3.48 11.06 6.15
C ILE A 176 -4.67 10.12 6.15
N ALA A 177 -4.42 8.84 6.43
CA ALA A 177 -5.48 7.90 6.80
C ALA A 177 -5.67 7.88 8.31
N PHE A 178 -6.92 7.80 8.72
CA PHE A 178 -7.35 7.62 10.10
C PHE A 178 -8.40 6.51 10.12
N GLN A 179 -8.29 5.57 11.06
CA GLN A 179 -9.25 4.49 11.19
C GLN A 179 -9.45 4.05 12.64
N GLU A 180 -10.62 3.49 12.88
CA GLU A 180 -10.99 2.79 14.08
C GLU A 180 -11.18 1.31 13.75
N ARG A 181 -10.61 0.43 14.56
CA ARG A 181 -10.99 -0.98 14.56
C ARG A 181 -12.19 -1.11 15.49
N ILE A 182 -13.34 -1.51 14.94
CA ILE A 182 -14.59 -1.63 15.67
C ILE A 182 -14.99 -3.10 15.69
N ARG A 183 -14.89 -3.74 16.85
CA ARG A 183 -15.40 -5.10 17.06
C ARG A 183 -16.91 -5.03 17.07
N LEU A 184 -17.56 -5.88 16.26
CA LEU A 184 -19.01 -5.92 16.18
C LEU A 184 -19.55 -7.22 16.80
N PRO A 185 -20.79 -7.22 17.30
CA PRO A 185 -21.52 -8.45 17.63
C PRO A 185 -21.58 -9.40 16.41
N GLU A 186 -21.64 -10.71 16.66
CA GLU A 186 -21.56 -11.73 15.60
C GLU A 186 -22.65 -11.55 14.52
N ASN A 187 -23.89 -11.24 14.92
CA ASN A 187 -24.99 -10.97 14.00
C ASN A 187 -24.76 -9.74 13.11
N MET A 188 -24.01 -8.74 13.60
CA MET A 188 -23.63 -7.56 12.82
C MET A 188 -22.43 -7.84 11.93
N MET A 189 -21.46 -8.65 12.39
CA MET A 189 -20.34 -9.10 11.55
C MET A 189 -20.80 -9.95 10.36
N ALA A 190 -21.89 -10.69 10.48
CA ALA A 190 -22.44 -11.50 9.38
C ALA A 190 -22.77 -10.67 8.13
N TYR A 191 -23.20 -9.41 8.29
CA TYR A 191 -23.42 -8.50 7.17
C TYR A 191 -22.14 -8.21 6.37
N TYR A 192 -20.98 -8.24 7.04
CA TYR A 192 -19.68 -7.99 6.45
C TYR A 192 -18.86 -9.28 6.20
N GLU A 193 -19.51 -10.44 6.08
CA GLU A 193 -18.83 -11.72 5.83
C GLU A 193 -18.02 -11.71 4.52
N ASP A 194 -18.62 -11.21 3.44
CA ASP A 194 -18.01 -11.11 2.11
C ASP A 194 -18.15 -9.71 1.47
N LEU A 195 -18.49 -8.71 2.27
CA LEU A 195 -18.80 -7.34 1.83
C LEU A 195 -17.80 -6.32 2.37
N ALA A 196 -17.33 -5.43 1.50
CA ALA A 196 -16.64 -4.20 1.86
C ALA A 196 -17.42 -2.99 1.38
N GLU A 197 -17.30 -1.87 2.08
CA GLU A 197 -18.00 -0.63 1.72
C GLU A 197 -17.00 0.52 1.53
N MET A 198 -17.22 1.31 0.50
CA MET A 198 -16.48 2.53 0.18
C MET A 198 -17.44 3.70 0.06
N TYR A 199 -17.17 4.75 0.83
CA TYR A 199 -18.00 5.94 0.93
C TYR A 199 -17.27 7.13 0.32
N VAL A 200 -17.97 7.87 -0.54
CA VAL A 200 -17.47 9.13 -1.10
C VAL A 200 -18.42 10.26 -0.73
N GLY A 201 -17.86 11.43 -0.46
CA GLY A 201 -18.61 12.64 -0.08
C GLY A 201 -17.74 13.58 0.72
N ASN A 202 -17.96 14.88 0.58
CA ASN A 202 -17.17 15.91 1.24
C ASN A 202 -17.26 15.84 2.79
N ASP A 203 -18.35 15.27 3.29
CA ASP A 203 -18.62 15.02 4.71
C ASP A 203 -17.76 13.91 5.31
N VAL A 204 -17.40 12.89 4.51
CA VAL A 204 -16.55 11.77 4.93
C VAL A 204 -15.12 11.90 4.45
N SER A 205 -14.88 12.55 3.31
CA SER A 205 -13.55 12.79 2.74
C SER A 205 -13.60 13.77 1.54
N PRO A 206 -12.97 14.95 1.64
CA PRO A 206 -13.04 16.01 0.63
C PRO A 206 -12.18 15.76 -0.61
N ASP A 207 -11.26 14.80 -0.60
CA ASP A 207 -10.25 14.58 -1.65
C ASP A 207 -9.77 13.12 -1.78
N PHE A 208 -10.35 12.22 -0.98
CA PHE A 208 -10.11 10.78 -0.96
C PHE A 208 -11.46 10.04 -0.75
N TYR A 209 -11.48 8.90 -0.07
CA TYR A 209 -12.70 8.19 0.33
C TYR A 209 -12.63 7.69 1.78
N ALA A 210 -13.77 7.25 2.30
CA ALA A 210 -13.90 6.54 3.57
C ALA A 210 -14.30 5.07 3.34
N TRP A 211 -14.08 4.20 4.32
CA TRP A 211 -14.26 2.76 4.14
C TRP A 211 -14.78 2.06 5.40
N VAL A 212 -15.43 0.92 5.17
CA VAL A 212 -15.70 -0.10 6.19
C VAL A 212 -15.22 -1.43 5.63
N PHE A 213 -14.05 -1.89 6.11
CA PHE A 213 -13.39 -3.09 5.59
C PHE A 213 -13.32 -4.20 6.64
N PRO A 214 -13.94 -5.37 6.40
CA PRO A 214 -14.00 -6.43 7.39
C PRO A 214 -12.67 -7.13 7.62
N LYS A 215 -12.55 -7.68 8.82
CA LYS A 215 -11.54 -8.64 9.26
C LYS A 215 -12.26 -9.82 9.91
N TYR A 216 -11.56 -10.62 10.71
CA TYR A 216 -12.14 -11.83 11.28
C TYR A 216 -13.21 -11.52 12.34
N ASP A 217 -12.97 -10.61 13.29
CA ASP A 217 -13.88 -10.26 14.41
C ASP A 217 -14.26 -8.78 14.48
N HIS A 218 -13.78 -7.96 13.55
CA HIS A 218 -13.99 -6.51 13.56
C HIS A 218 -14.00 -5.95 12.14
N VAL A 219 -14.45 -4.70 12.02
CA VAL A 219 -14.30 -3.90 10.81
C VAL A 219 -13.30 -2.78 11.05
N ALA A 220 -12.54 -2.42 10.01
CA ALA A 220 -11.77 -1.18 9.98
C ALA A 220 -12.66 -0.09 9.37
N VAL A 221 -13.07 0.88 10.19
CA VAL A 221 -13.89 2.04 9.79
C VAL A 221 -12.98 3.25 9.73
N GLY A 222 -12.74 3.79 8.55
CA GLY A 222 -11.77 4.86 8.40
C GLY A 222 -12.03 5.81 7.26
N THR A 223 -11.22 6.87 7.24
CA THR A 223 -11.22 7.89 6.20
C THR A 223 -9.79 8.32 5.87
N GLY A 224 -9.59 8.79 4.64
CA GLY A 224 -8.37 9.46 4.21
C GLY A 224 -8.64 10.90 3.81
N THR A 225 -7.64 11.76 3.94
CA THR A 225 -7.68 13.09 3.29
C THR A 225 -6.27 13.61 3.03
N MET A 226 -6.09 14.47 2.03
CA MET A 226 -4.78 15.07 1.76
C MET A 226 -4.27 15.85 2.97
N LYS A 227 -2.95 15.91 3.15
CA LYS A 227 -2.29 16.64 4.27
C LYS A 227 -2.86 18.05 4.48
N ILE A 228 -3.20 18.76 3.41
CA ILE A 228 -3.77 20.11 3.47
C ILE A 228 -5.09 20.18 4.27
N ASN A 229 -5.85 19.09 4.29
CA ASN A 229 -7.12 18.95 4.98
C ASN A 229 -7.02 18.17 6.31
N GLN A 230 -5.81 17.83 6.77
CA GLN A 230 -5.59 16.97 7.95
C GLN A 230 -6.30 17.48 9.23
N ALA A 231 -6.52 18.78 9.36
CA ALA A 231 -7.22 19.37 10.51
C ALA A 231 -8.68 18.88 10.62
N LYS A 232 -9.29 18.48 9.50
CA LYS A 232 -10.66 17.97 9.44
C LYS A 232 -10.78 16.48 9.75
N ILE A 233 -9.67 15.74 9.89
CA ILE A 233 -9.68 14.27 9.91
C ILE A 233 -10.61 13.67 10.98
N LYS A 234 -10.73 14.30 12.16
CA LYS A 234 -11.63 13.85 13.22
C LYS A 234 -13.11 14.08 12.88
N GLN A 235 -13.42 15.22 12.25
CA GLN A 235 -14.77 15.51 11.76
C GLN A 235 -15.16 14.52 10.65
N LEU A 236 -14.24 14.25 9.72
CA LEU A 236 -14.43 13.28 8.64
C LEU A 236 -14.65 11.86 9.18
N GLN A 237 -13.90 11.46 10.22
CA GLN A 237 -14.11 10.18 10.92
C GLN A 237 -15.49 10.11 11.56
N ALA A 238 -15.96 11.20 12.18
CA ALA A 238 -17.32 11.27 12.73
C ALA A 238 -18.37 11.13 11.60
N GLY A 239 -18.15 11.76 10.44
CA GLY A 239 -19.04 11.62 9.28
C GLY A 239 -19.19 10.17 8.81
N ILE A 240 -18.09 9.42 8.68
CA ILE A 240 -18.19 7.99 8.29
C ILE A 240 -18.86 7.15 9.39
N ARG A 241 -18.60 7.46 10.67
CA ARG A 241 -19.29 6.80 11.80
C ARG A 241 -20.79 7.02 11.74
N ASP A 242 -21.23 8.23 11.43
CA ASP A 242 -22.65 8.57 11.33
C ASP A 242 -23.31 7.87 10.14
N ARG A 243 -22.65 7.88 8.97
CA ARG A 243 -23.17 7.21 7.76
C ARG A 243 -23.23 5.70 7.86
N ALA A 244 -22.34 5.09 8.64
CA ALA A 244 -22.33 3.65 8.88
C ALA A 244 -23.07 3.25 10.18
N ALA A 245 -23.68 4.18 10.92
CA ALA A 245 -24.17 3.95 12.28
C ALA A 245 -25.12 2.75 12.41
N ALA A 246 -26.06 2.59 11.48
CA ALA A 246 -27.01 1.47 11.46
C ALA A 246 -26.33 0.10 11.33
N LYS A 247 -25.14 0.05 10.70
CA LYS A 247 -24.35 -1.16 10.46
C LYS A 247 -23.31 -1.41 11.56
N LEU A 248 -23.11 -0.45 12.47
CA LEU A 248 -22.13 -0.49 13.56
C LEU A 248 -22.76 -0.61 14.96
N VAL A 249 -24.06 -0.92 15.04
CA VAL A 249 -24.81 -1.05 16.29
C VAL A 249 -24.15 -2.08 17.22
N GLY A 250 -23.95 -1.70 18.49
CA GLY A 250 -23.29 -2.54 19.50
C GLY A 250 -21.78 -2.68 19.31
N GLY A 251 -21.18 -1.91 18.40
CA GLY A 251 -19.74 -1.95 18.13
C GLY A 251 -18.88 -1.33 19.24
N GLU A 252 -17.76 -1.97 19.54
CA GLU A 252 -16.73 -1.50 20.48
C GLU A 252 -15.48 -1.06 19.73
N ILE A 253 -15.01 0.17 19.98
CA ILE A 253 -13.74 0.66 19.41
C ILE A 253 -12.58 0.02 20.19
N ILE A 254 -11.88 -0.91 19.56
CA ILE A 254 -10.76 -1.63 20.16
C ILE A 254 -9.40 -0.99 19.84
N LYS A 255 -9.33 -0.15 18.80
CA LYS A 255 -8.10 0.55 18.42
C LYS A 255 -8.39 1.77 17.57
N VAL A 256 -7.62 2.84 17.77
CA VAL A 256 -7.63 4.05 16.95
C VAL A 256 -6.25 4.23 16.34
N GLU A 257 -6.19 4.46 15.04
CA GLU A 257 -4.95 4.43 14.29
C GLU A 257 -4.89 5.51 13.22
N ALA A 258 -3.70 6.06 12.97
CA ALA A 258 -3.47 7.02 11.88
C ALA A 258 -2.13 6.79 11.21
N HIS A 259 -2.05 7.00 9.90
CA HIS A 259 -0.80 6.88 9.17
C HIS A 259 -0.77 7.66 7.84
N PRO A 260 0.38 8.23 7.44
CA PRO A 260 0.52 8.86 6.13
C PRO A 260 0.51 7.83 4.96
N ILE A 261 -0.11 8.24 3.86
CA ILE A 261 -0.21 7.49 2.59
C ILE A 261 0.49 8.30 1.49
N PRO A 262 1.68 7.88 1.04
CA PRO A 262 2.46 8.66 0.07
C PRO A 262 2.04 8.37 -1.38
N GLU A 263 1.13 9.19 -1.89
CA GLU A 263 0.50 9.04 -3.21
C GLU A 263 1.35 9.59 -4.38
N HIS A 264 2.59 9.99 -4.11
CA HIS A 264 3.52 10.44 -5.12
C HIS A 264 4.93 9.93 -4.86
N PRO A 265 5.65 9.51 -5.91
CA PRO A 265 7.02 9.06 -5.77
C PRO A 265 7.94 10.21 -5.36
N ARG A 266 8.97 9.90 -4.58
CA ARG A 266 10.03 10.87 -4.25
C ARG A 266 10.80 11.28 -5.51
N PRO A 267 11.31 12.52 -5.58
CA PRO A 267 12.18 12.97 -6.68
C PRO A 267 13.39 12.06 -6.91
N ARG A 268 14.03 11.61 -5.84
CA ARG A 268 15.17 10.68 -5.91
C ARG A 268 14.84 9.40 -5.16
N ARG A 269 14.81 8.29 -5.89
CA ARG A 269 14.51 6.94 -5.35
C ARG A 269 15.73 6.01 -5.37
N VAL A 270 16.80 6.41 -6.06
CA VAL A 270 18.11 5.75 -6.08
C VAL A 270 19.19 6.81 -6.01
N VAL A 271 20.16 6.64 -5.12
CA VAL A 271 21.36 7.48 -4.98
C VAL A 271 22.53 6.59 -4.56
N GLY A 272 23.61 6.60 -5.33
CA GLY A 272 24.70 5.64 -5.15
C GLY A 272 24.17 4.20 -5.15
N ARG A 273 24.54 3.43 -4.14
CA ARG A 273 24.10 2.04 -3.94
C ARG A 273 22.95 1.92 -2.94
N VAL A 274 22.11 2.96 -2.88
CA VAL A 274 20.91 3.00 -2.03
C VAL A 274 19.68 3.09 -2.92
N ALA A 275 18.71 2.20 -2.72
CA ALA A 275 17.42 2.20 -3.40
C ALA A 275 16.27 2.30 -2.39
N LEU A 276 15.25 3.10 -2.68
CA LEU A 276 14.01 3.17 -1.89
C LEU A 276 12.94 2.31 -2.55
N VAL A 277 12.10 1.66 -1.74
CA VAL A 277 10.98 0.82 -2.22
C VAL A 277 9.73 1.05 -1.36
N GLY A 278 8.56 0.64 -1.85
CA GLY A 278 7.30 0.85 -1.14
C GLY A 278 7.02 2.31 -0.80
N ASP A 279 6.42 2.52 0.37
CA ASP A 279 6.08 3.86 0.88
C ASP A 279 7.29 4.79 1.04
N ALA A 280 8.50 4.24 1.23
CA ALA A 280 9.72 5.04 1.28
C ALA A 280 10.01 5.68 -0.09
N ALA A 281 9.72 4.97 -1.18
CA ALA A 281 9.79 5.47 -2.55
C ALA A 281 8.55 6.24 -3.00
N GLY A 282 7.40 6.10 -2.31
CA GLY A 282 6.12 6.71 -2.67
C GLY A 282 5.39 5.92 -3.76
N THR A 283 5.34 4.59 -3.64
CA THR A 283 4.66 3.71 -4.60
C THR A 283 3.19 3.45 -4.24
N VAL A 284 2.53 4.28 -3.45
CA VAL A 284 1.08 4.11 -3.24
C VAL A 284 0.34 4.67 -4.45
N THR A 285 -0.68 3.94 -4.93
CA THR A 285 -1.52 4.45 -6.01
C THR A 285 -2.53 5.47 -5.52
N LYS A 286 -2.72 6.51 -6.35
CA LYS A 286 -3.81 7.47 -6.22
C LYS A 286 -5.17 6.85 -6.40
N SER A 287 -6.21 7.56 -5.97
CA SER A 287 -7.61 7.16 -6.05
C SER A 287 -7.97 5.96 -5.16
N SER A 288 -7.18 4.88 -5.16
CA SER A 288 -7.43 3.66 -4.40
C SER A 288 -6.62 3.53 -3.09
N GLY A 289 -5.61 4.38 -2.85
CA GLY A 289 -4.75 4.28 -1.66
C GLY A 289 -3.99 2.97 -1.50
N GLU A 290 -3.92 2.17 -2.56
CA GLU A 290 -3.37 0.82 -2.48
C GLU A 290 -1.84 0.85 -2.39
N GLY A 291 -1.33 0.38 -1.27
CA GLY A 291 0.11 0.35 -0.99
C GLY A 291 0.71 -1.05 -0.87
N ILE A 292 -0.03 -2.03 -0.33
CA ILE A 292 0.55 -3.33 0.08
C ILE A 292 1.18 -4.07 -1.10
N TYR A 293 0.41 -4.31 -2.18
CA TYR A 293 0.92 -5.00 -3.37
C TYR A 293 2.07 -4.22 -4.00
N PHE A 294 1.92 -2.92 -4.23
CA PHE A 294 2.94 -2.10 -4.88
C PHE A 294 4.22 -1.98 -4.03
N ALA A 295 4.11 -2.02 -2.70
CA ALA A 295 5.24 -2.07 -1.80
C ALA A 295 6.00 -3.38 -1.92
N ALA A 296 5.32 -4.52 -1.81
CA ALA A 296 5.91 -5.84 -1.98
C ALA A 296 6.52 -6.01 -3.39
N LYS A 297 5.79 -5.57 -4.43
CA LYS A 297 6.20 -5.68 -5.82
C LYS A 297 7.39 -4.80 -6.19
N SER A 298 7.39 -3.53 -5.78
CA SER A 298 8.53 -2.63 -6.06
C SER A 298 9.81 -3.15 -5.40
N ALA A 299 9.69 -3.71 -4.19
CA ALA A 299 10.80 -4.27 -3.46
C ALA A 299 11.33 -5.56 -4.08
N ARG A 300 10.44 -6.47 -4.48
CA ARG A 300 10.82 -7.67 -5.24
C ARG A 300 11.52 -7.32 -6.56
N MET A 301 10.97 -6.38 -7.34
CA MET A 301 11.58 -5.94 -8.59
C MET A 301 12.96 -5.30 -8.37
N CYS A 302 13.13 -4.52 -7.30
CA CYS A 302 14.42 -3.96 -6.92
C CYS A 302 15.44 -5.06 -6.57
N ALA A 303 15.03 -6.03 -5.75
CA ALA A 303 15.87 -7.17 -5.38
C ALA A 303 16.22 -8.06 -6.58
N GLU A 304 15.28 -8.36 -7.47
CA GLU A 304 15.53 -9.09 -8.73
C GLU A 304 16.55 -8.36 -9.61
N THR A 305 16.44 -7.03 -9.75
CA THR A 305 17.43 -6.23 -10.45
C THR A 305 18.80 -6.29 -9.77
N ILE A 306 18.88 -6.25 -8.43
CA ILE A 306 20.14 -6.42 -7.70
C ILE A 306 20.73 -7.81 -7.98
N VAL A 307 19.94 -8.88 -7.89
CA VAL A 307 20.38 -10.26 -8.17
C VAL A 307 20.96 -10.37 -9.57
N GLU A 308 20.23 -9.89 -10.58
CA GLU A 308 20.66 -9.93 -11.99
C GLU A 308 21.95 -9.12 -12.22
N THR A 309 21.94 -7.86 -11.81
CA THR A 309 23.06 -6.94 -12.06
C THR A 309 24.29 -7.32 -11.23
N SER A 310 24.12 -7.84 -10.02
CA SER A 310 25.26 -8.34 -9.21
C SER A 310 25.81 -9.69 -9.66
N ASN A 311 25.22 -10.33 -10.67
CA ASN A 311 25.50 -11.73 -11.04
C ASN A 311 25.39 -12.67 -9.83
N ASN A 312 24.23 -12.69 -9.18
CA ASN A 312 23.96 -13.43 -7.94
C ASN A 312 24.96 -13.10 -6.81
N GLY A 313 25.26 -11.81 -6.64
CA GLY A 313 26.13 -11.31 -5.57
C GLY A 313 27.63 -11.42 -5.82
N GLN A 314 28.07 -11.77 -7.03
CA GLN A 314 29.49 -11.85 -7.41
C GLN A 314 30.15 -10.49 -7.69
N ARG A 315 29.35 -9.44 -7.96
CA ARG A 315 29.81 -8.05 -8.09
C ARG A 315 28.94 -7.08 -7.30
N ILE A 316 29.50 -5.94 -6.93
CA ILE A 316 28.75 -4.86 -6.29
C ILE A 316 28.07 -4.03 -7.39
N PRO A 317 26.72 -3.92 -7.42
CA PRO A 317 26.02 -3.12 -8.41
C PRO A 317 26.20 -1.62 -8.16
N ASP A 318 26.22 -0.82 -9.22
CA ASP A 318 26.34 0.64 -9.13
C ASP A 318 24.97 1.36 -9.16
N GLU A 319 24.98 2.70 -9.16
CA GLU A 319 23.75 3.49 -9.22
C GLU A 319 22.94 3.26 -10.52
N LYS A 320 23.61 3.02 -11.65
CA LYS A 320 22.96 2.80 -12.96
C LYS A 320 22.27 1.43 -12.97
N ASP A 321 22.94 0.42 -12.42
CA ASP A 321 22.38 -0.92 -12.20
C ASP A 321 21.10 -0.82 -11.36
N LEU A 322 21.14 -0.12 -10.22
CA LEU A 322 19.94 0.06 -9.39
C LEU A 322 18.83 0.86 -10.08
N LYS A 323 19.14 1.90 -10.87
CA LYS A 323 18.12 2.66 -11.61
C LYS A 323 17.36 1.82 -12.64
N LEU A 324 17.87 0.64 -13.02
CA LEU A 324 17.16 -0.25 -13.94
C LEU A 324 15.83 -0.74 -13.37
N TYR A 325 15.69 -0.93 -12.04
CA TYR A 325 14.41 -1.36 -11.47
C TYR A 325 13.35 -0.26 -11.62
N LEU A 326 13.73 1.02 -11.51
CA LEU A 326 12.82 2.16 -11.73
C LEU A 326 12.36 2.21 -13.18
N LYS A 327 13.26 2.00 -14.14
CA LYS A 327 12.89 1.93 -15.56
C LYS A 327 11.91 0.79 -15.84
N ARG A 328 12.12 -0.37 -15.23
CA ARG A 328 11.21 -1.54 -15.34
C ARG A 328 9.86 -1.26 -14.66
N TRP A 329 9.88 -0.62 -13.49
CA TRP A 329 8.69 -0.19 -12.76
C TRP A 329 7.84 0.79 -13.58
N ASP A 330 8.46 1.87 -14.07
CA ASP A 330 7.78 2.89 -14.85
C ASP A 330 7.23 2.32 -16.17
N LYS A 331 7.96 1.40 -16.81
CA LYS A 331 7.47 0.68 -18.01
C LYS A 331 6.23 -0.18 -17.68
N LYS A 332 6.23 -0.86 -16.53
CA LYS A 332 5.17 -1.80 -16.18
C LYS A 332 3.92 -1.11 -15.62
N TYR A 333 4.09 -0.14 -14.73
CA TYR A 333 3.00 0.46 -13.96
C TYR A 333 2.79 1.95 -14.24
N GLY A 334 3.67 2.62 -14.98
CA GLY A 334 3.58 4.07 -15.21
C GLY A 334 2.25 4.51 -15.83
N MET A 335 1.67 3.69 -16.71
CA MET A 335 0.33 3.98 -17.25
C MET A 335 -0.77 3.81 -16.20
N THR A 336 -0.72 2.75 -15.38
CA THR A 336 -1.64 2.54 -14.27
C THR A 336 -1.66 3.75 -13.33
N TYR A 337 -0.49 4.27 -12.93
CA TYR A 337 -0.41 5.45 -12.07
C TYR A 337 -0.96 6.71 -12.73
N LYS A 338 -0.72 6.90 -14.04
CA LYS A 338 -1.28 8.04 -14.78
C LYS A 338 -2.81 7.98 -14.85
N VAL A 339 -3.41 6.82 -15.13
CA VAL A 339 -4.87 6.67 -15.16
C VAL A 339 -5.46 6.96 -13.78
N LEU A 340 -4.89 6.41 -12.72
CA LEU A 340 -5.37 6.61 -11.36
C LEU A 340 -5.22 8.07 -10.88
N ASP A 341 -4.16 8.77 -11.29
CA ASP A 341 -4.01 10.21 -11.04
C ASP A 341 -5.11 11.03 -11.73
N ILE A 342 -5.44 10.70 -12.98
CA ILE A 342 -6.52 11.37 -13.71
C ILE A 342 -7.87 11.11 -13.04
N LEU A 343 -8.16 9.86 -12.67
CA LEU A 343 -9.41 9.50 -11.98
C LEU A 343 -9.58 10.28 -10.68
N GLN A 344 -8.54 10.35 -9.83
CA GLN A 344 -8.58 11.14 -8.60
C GLN A 344 -8.83 12.62 -8.91
N ARG A 345 -8.09 13.21 -9.85
CA ARG A 345 -8.23 14.63 -10.21
C ARG A 345 -9.58 14.99 -10.79
N VAL A 346 -10.28 14.06 -11.44
CA VAL A 346 -11.60 14.31 -12.05
C VAL A 346 -12.71 14.08 -11.04
N PHE A 347 -12.72 12.92 -10.39
CA PHE A 347 -13.89 12.46 -9.64
C PHE A 347 -13.91 12.88 -8.16
N TYR A 348 -12.75 13.17 -7.57
CA TYR A 348 -12.62 13.45 -6.14
C TYR A 348 -12.57 14.95 -5.84
N ARG A 349 -13.15 15.80 -6.71
CA ARG A 349 -13.14 17.26 -6.53
C ARG A 349 -14.36 17.78 -5.81
N THR A 350 -15.54 17.35 -6.23
CA THR A 350 -16.83 17.83 -5.71
C THR A 350 -17.78 16.66 -5.52
N ASP A 351 -18.85 16.88 -4.76
CA ASP A 351 -19.87 15.84 -4.58
C ASP A 351 -20.58 15.52 -5.90
N ALA A 352 -20.80 16.51 -6.77
CA ALA A 352 -21.27 16.32 -8.15
C ALA A 352 -20.44 15.27 -8.92
N THR A 353 -19.11 15.38 -8.87
CA THR A 353 -18.24 14.44 -9.58
C THR A 353 -18.17 13.09 -8.88
N ARG A 354 -18.36 13.02 -7.56
CA ARG A 354 -18.45 11.76 -6.81
C ARG A 354 -19.74 11.00 -7.08
N GLU A 355 -20.86 11.70 -7.22
CA GLU A 355 -22.13 11.12 -7.69
C GLU A 355 -21.93 10.48 -9.06
N ALA A 356 -21.35 11.22 -10.00
CA ALA A 356 -21.05 10.71 -11.34
C ALA A 356 -20.10 9.50 -11.30
N PHE A 357 -19.15 9.46 -10.36
CA PHE A 357 -18.26 8.31 -10.17
C PHE A 357 -19.00 7.07 -9.70
N VAL A 358 -19.87 7.20 -8.70
CA VAL A 358 -20.67 6.08 -8.18
C VAL A 358 -21.69 5.61 -9.22
N GLU A 359 -22.35 6.53 -9.93
CA GLU A 359 -23.23 6.20 -11.07
C GLU A 359 -22.46 5.42 -12.14
N MET A 360 -21.25 5.85 -12.50
CA MET A 360 -20.41 5.15 -13.47
C MET A 360 -20.07 3.72 -12.99
N CYS A 361 -19.89 3.51 -11.68
CA CYS A 361 -19.66 2.20 -11.09
C CYS A 361 -20.88 1.27 -11.19
N SER A 362 -22.08 1.73 -11.57
CA SER A 362 -23.23 0.85 -11.79
C SER A 362 -23.21 0.15 -13.15
N ASP A 363 -22.32 0.57 -14.05
CA ASP A 363 -22.14 -0.05 -15.35
C ASP A 363 -21.28 -1.31 -15.25
N LEU A 364 -21.81 -2.45 -15.71
CA LEU A 364 -21.13 -3.75 -15.62
C LEU A 364 -19.80 -3.81 -16.39
N ASP A 365 -19.66 -3.07 -17.50
CA ASP A 365 -18.40 -3.01 -18.26
C ASP A 365 -17.34 -2.24 -17.44
N VAL A 366 -17.75 -1.15 -16.77
CA VAL A 366 -16.87 -0.40 -15.86
C VAL A 366 -16.48 -1.23 -14.64
N GLN A 367 -17.43 -1.96 -14.04
CA GLN A 367 -17.16 -2.84 -12.91
C GLN A 367 -16.11 -3.89 -13.29
N ARG A 368 -16.30 -4.60 -14.41
CA ARG A 368 -15.34 -5.60 -14.91
C ARG A 368 -13.95 -5.01 -15.11
N LEU A 369 -13.83 -3.91 -15.87
CA LEU A 369 -12.54 -3.30 -16.15
C LEU A 369 -11.82 -2.81 -14.89
N THR A 370 -12.57 -2.23 -13.95
CA THR A 370 -12.02 -1.72 -12.69
C THR A 370 -11.51 -2.87 -11.82
N PHE A 371 -12.31 -3.94 -11.67
CA PHE A 371 -11.95 -5.07 -10.84
C PHE A 371 -10.89 -5.96 -11.48
N ASP A 372 -10.91 -6.21 -12.78
CA ASP A 372 -9.82 -6.94 -13.45
C ASP A 372 -8.50 -6.17 -13.29
N SER A 373 -8.54 -4.85 -13.49
CA SER A 373 -7.37 -3.99 -13.27
C SER A 373 -6.91 -4.01 -11.80
N TYR A 374 -7.83 -4.11 -10.85
CA TYR A 374 -7.49 -4.22 -9.42
C TYR A 374 -6.98 -5.61 -9.05
N LEU A 375 -7.68 -6.69 -9.38
CA LEU A 375 -7.35 -8.06 -8.99
C LEU A 375 -6.05 -8.54 -9.62
N TYR A 376 -5.78 -8.15 -10.87
CA TYR A 376 -4.65 -8.65 -11.65
C TYR A 376 -3.53 -7.63 -11.88
N LYS A 377 -3.78 -6.34 -11.59
CA LYS A 377 -2.81 -5.24 -11.77
C LYS A 377 -2.29 -5.10 -13.20
N THR A 378 -3.08 -5.57 -14.15
CA THR A 378 -2.89 -5.38 -15.58
C THR A 378 -3.93 -4.38 -16.06
N VAL A 379 -3.49 -3.34 -16.78
CA VAL A 379 -4.45 -2.51 -17.51
C VAL A 379 -4.95 -3.36 -18.67
N VAL A 380 -6.16 -3.92 -18.52
CA VAL A 380 -6.80 -4.64 -19.61
C VAL A 380 -7.17 -3.59 -20.67
N PRO A 381 -6.61 -3.66 -21.89
CA PRO A 381 -7.03 -2.74 -22.94
C PRO A 381 -8.50 -3.03 -23.25
N ALA A 382 -9.38 -2.11 -22.90
CA ALA A 382 -10.77 -2.18 -23.30
C ALA A 382 -10.84 -2.15 -24.83
N ASN A 383 -11.73 -2.96 -25.42
CA ASN A 383 -12.06 -2.86 -26.83
C ASN A 383 -12.39 -1.38 -27.16
N PRO A 384 -11.85 -0.78 -28.24
CA PRO A 384 -12.06 0.63 -28.58
C PRO A 384 -13.54 1.09 -28.54
N LEU A 385 -14.48 0.23 -28.94
CA LEU A 385 -15.91 0.51 -28.88
C LEU A 385 -16.43 0.58 -27.44
N ILE A 386 -15.96 -0.31 -26.56
CA ILE A 386 -16.26 -0.28 -25.12
C ILE A 386 -15.66 0.98 -24.50
N GLN A 387 -14.43 1.35 -24.88
CA GLN A 387 -13.78 2.56 -24.37
C GLN A 387 -14.50 3.85 -24.81
N MET A 388 -15.00 3.92 -26.05
CA MET A 388 -15.84 5.01 -26.53
C MET A 388 -17.17 5.08 -25.76
N LYS A 389 -17.83 3.93 -25.56
CA LYS A 389 -19.07 3.83 -24.79
C LYS A 389 -18.88 4.29 -23.34
N ILE A 390 -17.82 3.81 -22.67
CA ILE A 390 -17.47 4.22 -21.30
C ILE A 390 -17.20 5.73 -21.27
N THR A 391 -16.39 6.25 -22.19
CA THR A 391 -16.08 7.68 -22.25
C THR A 391 -17.34 8.53 -22.44
N ALA A 392 -18.23 8.15 -23.35
CA ALA A 392 -19.50 8.84 -23.57
C ALA A 392 -20.41 8.79 -22.32
N LYS A 393 -20.49 7.62 -21.66
CA LYS A 393 -21.23 7.46 -20.40
C LYS A 393 -20.62 8.28 -19.27
N THR A 394 -19.30 8.34 -19.15
CA THR A 394 -18.59 9.16 -18.18
C THR A 394 -18.90 10.64 -18.39
N ILE A 395 -18.83 11.14 -19.64
CA ILE A 395 -19.20 12.53 -19.96
C ILE A 395 -20.67 12.78 -19.60
N GLY A 396 -21.58 11.89 -19.98
CA GLY A 396 -23.00 12.00 -19.63
C GLY A 396 -23.25 12.03 -18.11
N SER A 397 -22.54 11.19 -17.36
CA SER A 397 -22.65 11.13 -15.89
C SER A 397 -22.08 12.39 -15.24
N LEU A 398 -20.95 12.92 -15.73
CA LEU A 398 -20.41 14.21 -15.27
C LEU A 398 -21.38 15.37 -15.53
N LEU A 399 -22.05 15.38 -16.69
CA LEU A 399 -23.08 16.39 -17.00
C LEU A 399 -24.29 16.27 -16.08
N ARG A 400 -24.77 15.06 -15.80
CA ARG A 400 -25.88 14.81 -14.84
C ARG A 400 -25.50 15.14 -13.40
N GLY A 401 -24.31 14.74 -12.96
CA GLY A 401 -23.82 15.05 -11.62
C GLY A 401 -23.76 16.55 -11.36
N ASN A 402 -23.33 17.35 -12.34
CA ASN A 402 -23.39 18.82 -12.23
C ASN A 402 -24.81 19.40 -12.22
N ALA A 403 -25.80 18.69 -12.75
CA ALA A 403 -27.21 19.11 -12.74
C ALA A 403 -27.97 18.66 -11.49
N LEU A 404 -27.50 17.60 -10.81
CA LEU A 404 -28.12 16.97 -9.64
C LEU A 404 -27.43 17.32 -8.31
N ALA A 405 -26.25 17.94 -8.36
CA ALA A 405 -25.56 18.37 -7.16
C ALA A 405 -26.32 19.50 -6.44
N PRO A 406 -26.53 19.39 -5.12
CA PRO A 406 -27.24 20.39 -4.33
C PRO A 406 -26.51 21.74 -4.24
#